data_AF-A0A6A1Q4Y4-F1
#
_entry.id   AF-A0A6A1Q4Y4-F1
#
_cell.length_a   1.000
_cell.length_b   1.000
_cell.length_c   1.000
_cell.angle_alpha   90.00
_cell.angle_beta   90.00
_cell.angle_gamma   90.00
#
_symmetry.space_group_name_H-M   'P 1'
#
loop_
_entity.id
_entity.type
_entity.pdbx_description
1 polymer ?
#
loop_
_entity_poly.entity_id
_entity_poly.type
_entity_poly.pdbx_seq_one_letter_code
_entity_poly.pdbx_strand_id
1 'polypeptide(L)' 'MLADNDCLMIPYQIYDVSISHSEEETQEILEEAKKNLQEETDALESRMESIQRVLADLKVQLYAKYGSNINLEADES' A
#
# COMPACT_ATOMS: atom_id res chain seq x y z
N MET A 1 38.68 29.37 -16.43
CA MET A 1 37.44 29.18 -15.64
C MET A 1 36.87 27.82 -16.01
N LEU A 2 37.08 26.83 -15.16
CA LEU A 2 36.29 25.60 -15.11
C LEU A 2 36.17 25.29 -13.61
N ALA A 3 35.34 26.10 -12.94
CA ALA A 3 34.96 25.84 -11.56
C ALA A 3 33.90 24.75 -11.62
N ASP A 4 34.24 23.62 -11.01
CA ASP A 4 33.35 22.75 -10.26
C ASP A 4 32.02 22.42 -10.94
N ASN A 5 32.00 21.25 -11.58
CA ASN A 5 30.79 20.44 -11.60
C ASN A 5 30.49 20.05 -10.14
N ASP A 6 29.83 20.95 -9.42
CA ASP A 6 29.14 20.67 -8.16
C ASP A 6 28.07 19.62 -8.47
N CYS A 7 28.49 18.36 -8.54
CA CYS A 7 27.60 17.22 -8.43
C CYS A 7 27.04 17.29 -7.00
N LEU A 8 25.84 17.86 -6.88
CA LEU A 8 25.09 17.99 -5.65
C LEU A 8 24.77 16.58 -5.15
N MET A 9 25.69 15.97 -4.42
CA MET A 9 25.50 14.66 -3.80
C MET A 9 24.43 14.79 -2.73
N ILE A 10 23.23 14.30 -3.02
CA ILE A 10 22.11 14.29 -2.08
C ILE A 10 22.33 13.11 -1.11
N PRO A 11 22.49 13.35 0.20
CA PRO A 11 22.69 12.26 1.15
C PRO A 11 21.40 11.45 1.31
N TYR A 12 21.42 10.20 0.85
CA TYR A 12 20.36 9.21 1.06
C TYR A 12 20.70 8.33 2.27
N GLN A 13 19.85 8.36 3.30
CA GLN A 13 20.10 7.66 4.56
C GLN A 13 19.29 6.35 4.60
N ILE A 14 19.98 5.21 4.50
CA ILE A 14 19.41 3.88 4.77
C ILE A 14 20.10 3.32 6.02
N TYR A 15 19.56 3.62 7.20
CA TYR A 15 20.15 3.25 8.49
C TYR A 15 21.64 3.67 8.61
N ASP A 16 22.41 3.10 9.55
CA ASP A 16 23.70 3.59 10.07
C ASP A 16 24.89 3.56 9.07
N VAL A 17 24.62 3.56 7.76
CA VAL A 17 25.62 3.57 6.67
C VAL A 17 25.16 4.52 5.56
N SER A 18 25.93 5.58 5.31
CA SER A 18 25.69 6.50 4.19
C SER A 18 26.43 6.02 2.93
N ILE A 19 25.69 5.68 1.89
CA ILE A 19 26.23 5.32 0.56
C ILE A 19 26.00 6.50 -0.37
N SER A 20 27.05 7.05 -0.97
CA SER A 20 26.95 8.15 -1.94
C SER A 20 26.59 7.58 -3.32
N HIS A 21 25.31 7.64 -3.68
CA HIS A 21 24.82 7.40 -5.04
C HIS A 21 24.70 8.72 -5.81
N SER A 22 24.67 8.67 -7.14
CA SER A 22 24.29 9.84 -7.92
C SER A 22 22.82 10.21 -7.66
N GLU A 23 22.46 11.48 -7.90
CA GLU A 23 21.09 11.97 -7.72
C GLU A 23 20.08 11.16 -8.54
N GLU A 24 20.45 10.76 -9.75
CA GLU A 24 19.62 9.98 -10.68
C GLU A 24 19.33 8.58 -10.14
N GLU A 25 20.36 7.86 -9.67
CA GLU A 25 20.20 6.52 -9.08
C GLU A 25 19.35 6.55 -7.81
N THR A 26 19.50 7.60 -6.98
CA THR A 26 18.70 7.77 -5.77
C THR A 26 17.22 8.02 -6.09
N GLN A 27 16.95 8.86 -7.10
CA GLN A 27 15.59 9.12 -7.57
C GLN A 27 14.96 7.87 -8.16
N GLU A 28 15.70 7.06 -8.93
CA GLU A 28 15.18 5.81 -9.50
C GLU A 28 14.77 4.81 -8.41
N ILE A 29 15.62 4.58 -7.40
CA ILE A 29 15.31 3.69 -6.27
C ILE A 29 14.10 4.20 -5.48
N LEU A 30 14.00 5.51 -5.28
CA LEU A 30 12.85 6.12 -4.59
C LEU A 30 11.55 5.94 -5.36
N GLU A 31 11.56 6.14 -6.69
CA GLU A 31 10.38 5.94 -7.53
C GLU A 31 9.98 4.47 -7.60
N GLU A 32 10.94 3.54 -7.67
CA GLU A 32 10.66 2.11 -7.60
C GLU A 32 10.03 1.72 -6.25
N ALA A 33 10.58 2.22 -5.14
CA ALA A 33 10.03 1.97 -3.81
C ALA A 33 8.60 2.52 -3.66
N LYS A 34 8.32 3.73 -4.17
CA LYS A 34 6.97 4.31 -4.19
C LYS A 34 6.00 3.46 -5.01
N LYS A 35 6.44 3.01 -6.19
CA LYS A 35 5.62 2.19 -7.08
C LYS A 35 5.25 0.87 -6.41
N ASN A 36 6.21 0.19 -5.79
CA ASN A 36 5.96 -1.05 -5.07
C ASN A 36 4.96 -0.86 -3.92
N LEU A 37 5.09 0.23 -3.15
CA LEU A 37 4.14 0.57 -2.09
C LEU A 37 2.73 0.85 -2.61
N GLN A 38 2.61 1.50 -3.77
CA GLN A 38 1.31 1.74 -4.40
C GLN A 38 0.67 0.42 -4.84
N GLU A 39 1.43 -0.47 -5.49
CA GLU A 39 0.93 -1.78 -5.91
C GLU A 39 0.47 -2.63 -4.72
N GLU A 40 1.19 -2.60 -3.59
CA GLU A 40 0.76 -3.26 -2.35
C GLU A 40 -0.53 -2.67 -1.78
N THR A 41 -0.66 -1.34 -1.82
CA THR A 41 -1.86 -0.64 -1.36
C THR A 41 -3.07 -1.05 -2.20
N ASP A 42 -2.94 -1.02 -3.53
CA ASP A 42 -4.01 -1.39 -4.46
C ASP A 42 -4.41 -2.87 -4.28
N ALA A 43 -3.44 -3.76 -4.04
CA ALA A 43 -3.70 -5.17 -3.77
C ALA A 43 -4.47 -5.38 -2.44
N LEU A 44 -4.13 -4.62 -1.40
CA LEU A 44 -4.82 -4.66 -0.12
C LEU A 44 -6.26 -4.14 -0.24
N GLU A 45 -6.48 -3.04 -0.94
CA GLU A 45 -7.81 -2.49 -1.21
C GLU A 45 -8.67 -3.48 -1.98
N SER A 46 -8.14 -4.09 -3.05
CA SER A 46 -8.83 -5.12 -3.82
C SER A 46 -9.23 -6.32 -2.95
N ARG A 47 -8.34 -6.75 -2.05
CA ARG A 47 -8.63 -7.83 -1.11
C ARG A 47 -9.73 -7.44 -0.12
N MET A 48 -9.73 -6.20 0.38
CA MET A 48 -10.80 -5.70 1.26
C MET A 48 -12.16 -5.72 0.56
N GLU A 49 -12.24 -5.23 -0.68
CA GLU A 49 -13.48 -5.29 -1.46
C GLU A 49 -13.97 -6.72 -1.68
N SER A 50 -13.05 -7.64 -1.99
CA SER A 50 -13.38 -9.06 -2.17
C SER A 50 -13.98 -9.67 -0.89
N ILE A 51 -13.37 -9.40 0.25
CA ILE A 51 -13.86 -9.87 1.55
C ILE A 51 -15.24 -9.27 1.86
N GLN A 52 -15.44 -7.99 1.62
CA GLN A 52 -16.74 -7.33 1.82
C GLN A 52 -17.84 -7.94 0.95
N ARG A 53 -17.55 -8.26 -0.33
CA ARG A 53 -18.51 -8.95 -1.20
C ARG A 53 -18.87 -10.34 -0.68
N VAL A 54 -17.88 -11.14 -0.30
CA VAL A 54 -18.12 -12.48 0.26
C VAL A 54 -18.93 -12.39 1.56
N LEU A 55 -18.65 -11.40 2.41
CA LEU A 55 -19.39 -11.16 3.64
C LEU A 55 -20.85 -10.79 3.37
N ALA A 56 -21.10 -9.89 2.39
CA ALA A 56 -22.44 -9.53 1.97
C ALA A 56 -23.22 -10.73 1.43
N ASP A 57 -22.59 -11.53 0.56
CA ASP A 57 -23.20 -12.76 0.04
C ASP A 57 -23.51 -13.77 1.15
N LEU A 58 -22.62 -13.91 2.13
CA LEU A 58 -22.82 -14.80 3.27
C LEU A 58 -23.95 -14.30 4.18
N LYS A 59 -24.05 -12.99 4.43
CA LYS A 59 -25.18 -12.39 5.16
C LYS A 59 -26.50 -12.74 4.47
N VAL A 60 -26.59 -12.57 3.15
CA VAL A 60 -27.78 -12.91 2.35
C VAL A 60 -28.12 -14.40 2.49
N GLN A 61 -27.13 -15.29 2.35
CA GLN A 61 -27.34 -16.74 2.49
C GLN A 61 -27.82 -17.14 3.88
N LEU A 62 -27.26 -16.52 4.93
CA LEU A 62 -27.67 -16.77 6.31
C LEU A 62 -29.09 -16.28 6.57
N TYR A 63 -29.45 -15.09 6.09
CA TYR A 63 -30.82 -14.59 6.16
C TYR A 63 -31.80 -15.44 5.35
N ALA A 64 -31.40 -15.95 4.19
CA ALA A 64 -32.24 -16.86 3.42
C ALA A 64 -32.49 -18.20 4.14
N LYS A 65 -31.49 -18.70 4.89
CA LYS A 65 -31.57 -19.99 5.58
C LYS A 65 -32.24 -19.93 6.96
N TYR A 66 -31.95 -18.88 7.73
CA TYR A 66 -32.38 -18.75 9.13
C TYR A 66 -33.41 -17.64 9.34
N GLY A 67 -33.61 -16.75 8.37
CA GLY A 67 -34.63 -15.70 8.42
C GLY A 67 -34.46 -14.78 9.63
N SER A 68 -35.58 -14.40 10.23
CA SER A 68 -35.65 -13.51 11.40
C SER A 68 -35.17 -14.14 12.72
N ASN A 69 -34.71 -15.39 12.71
CA ASN A 69 -34.18 -16.05 13.91
C ASN A 69 -32.73 -15.62 14.24
N ILE A 70 -32.08 -14.86 13.36
CA ILE A 70 -30.74 -14.32 13.57
C ILE A 70 -30.75 -12.80 13.38
N ASN A 71 -29.91 -12.08 14.13
CA ASN A 71 -29.68 -10.65 13.94
C ASN A 71 -28.20 -10.40 13.61
N LEU A 72 -27.88 -10.25 12.32
CA LEU A 72 -26.51 -10.03 11.84
C LEU A 72 -26.14 -8.53 11.75
N GLU A 73 -27.06 -7.63 12.10
CA GLU A 73 -26.89 -6.17 12.02
C GLU A 73 -26.42 -5.57 13.37
N ALA A 74 -26.13 -6.41 14.37
CA ALA A 74 -25.66 -5.95 15.68
C ALA A 74 -24.20 -5.44 15.66
N ASP A 75 -23.43 -5.75 14.60
CA ASP A 75 -22.02 -5.41 14.47
C ASP A 75 -21.75 -4.12 13.66
N GLU A 76 -22.77 -3.39 13.18
CA GLU A 76 -22.59 -2.12 12.44
C GLU A 76 -22.53 -0.87 13.36
N SER A 77 -21.91 -0.96 14.54
CA SER A 77 -21.65 0.19 15.45
C SER A 77 -20.20 0.66 15.47
#